data_AF-A0A820RBN3-F1
#
_entry.id   AF-A0A820RBN3-F1
#
_cell.length_a   1.000
_cell.length_b   1.000
_cell.length_c   1.000
_cell.angle_alpha   90.00
_cell.angle_beta   90.00
_cell.angle_gamma   90.00
#
_symmetry.space_group_name_H-M   'P 1'
#
loop_
_entity.id
_entity.type
_entity.pdbx_description
1 polymer ?
#
loop_
_entity_poly.entity_id
_entity_poly.type
_entity_poly.pdbx_seq_one_letter_code
_entity_poly.pdbx_strand_id
1 'polypeptide(L)'
;MLAHQITLFIVLNLPNPCYLVYSAFTINTPKSSLRTTIEAFASNMTYVLIYLGFSLTFANFATSSEIFRRELLQLIQTKILRQNPTHVTTGGGTTVRGLRPNDGDE
;
A
#
# COMPACT_ATOMS: atom_id res chain seq x y z
N MET A 1 1.39 0.83 5.93
CA MET A 1 0.75 -0.18 5.05
C MET A 1 1.70 -1.32 4.69
N LEU A 2 2.88 -1.03 4.13
CA LEU A 2 3.87 -2.06 3.73
C LEU A 2 4.28 -3.00 4.87
N ALA A 3 4.64 -2.45 6.04
CA ALA A 3 5.01 -3.26 7.20
C ALA A 3 3.90 -4.24 7.63
N HIS A 4 2.63 -3.80 7.55
CA HIS A 4 1.49 -4.66 7.88
C HIS A 4 1.30 -5.78 6.86
N GLN A 5 1.48 -5.49 5.57
CA GLN A 5 1.43 -6.51 4.52
C GLN A 5 2.55 -7.54 4.66
N ILE A 6 3.77 -7.08 5.01
CA ILE A 6 4.90 -7.97 5.29
C ILE A 6 4.61 -8.86 6.51
N THR A 7 4.12 -8.29 7.61
CA THR A 7 3.77 -9.06 8.81
C THR A 7 2.69 -10.10 8.50
N LEU A 8 1.62 -9.73 7.81
CA LEU A 8 0.57 -10.66 7.40
C LEU A 8 1.11 -11.76 6.48
N PHE A 9 1.96 -11.40 5.51
CA PHE A 9 2.57 -12.37 4.61
C PHE A 9 3.40 -13.41 5.39
N ILE A 10 4.24 -12.96 6.33
CA ILE A 10 5.07 -13.84 7.16
C ILE A 10 4.17 -14.76 8.01
N VAL A 11 3.19 -14.22 8.72
CA VAL A 11 2.32 -15.02 9.62
C VAL A 11 1.52 -16.07 8.85
N LEU A 12 1.07 -15.75 7.64
CA LEU A 12 0.21 -16.66 6.86
C LEU A 12 0.99 -17.68 6.04
N ASN A 13 2.19 -17.33 5.57
CA ASN A 13 2.94 -18.18 4.65
C ASN A 13 4.11 -18.92 5.30
N LEU A 14 4.70 -18.41 6.40
CA LEU A 14 5.86 -19.05 7.05
C LEU A 14 5.53 -20.37 7.78
N PRO A 15 4.35 -20.56 8.41
CA PRO A 15 4.07 -21.78 9.14
C PRO A 15 4.12 -23.06 8.29
N ASN A 16 3.69 -22.99 7.03
CA ASN A 16 3.68 -24.16 6.14
C ASN A 16 5.07 -24.71 5.79
N PRO A 17 6.03 -23.93 5.25
CA PRO A 17 7.37 -24.44 5.00
C PRO A 17 8.06 -24.91 6.28
N CYS A 18 7.85 -24.24 7.43
CA CYS A 18 8.35 -24.72 8.71
C CYS A 18 7.78 -26.10 9.09
N TYR A 19 6.48 -26.30 8.91
CA TYR A 19 5.83 -27.59 9.15
C TYR A 19 6.33 -28.68 8.19
N LEU A 20 6.50 -28.37 6.90
CA LEU A 20 7.02 -29.31 5.91
C LEU A 20 8.45 -29.76 6.25
N VAL A 21 9.31 -28.83 6.66
CA VAL A 21 10.68 -29.14 7.10
C VAL A 21 10.65 -30.03 8.34
N TYR A 22 9.85 -29.67 9.35
CA TYR A 22 9.66 -30.51 10.55
C TYR A 22 9.15 -31.91 10.20
N SER A 23 8.18 -32.02 9.30
CA SER A 23 7.59 -33.29 8.86
C SER A 23 8.63 -34.16 8.15
N ALA A 24 9.45 -33.57 7.27
CA ALA A 24 10.53 -34.28 6.59
C ALA A 24 11.57 -34.87 7.56
N PHE A 25 11.96 -34.12 8.60
CA PHE A 25 12.91 -34.60 9.61
C PHE A 25 12.32 -35.66 10.55
N THR A 26 11.01 -35.70 10.72
CA THR A 26 10.34 -36.59 11.69
C THR A 26 9.57 -37.74 11.02
N ILE A 27 9.73 -37.94 9.71
CA ILE A 27 8.94 -38.90 8.93
C ILE A 27 9.14 -40.36 9.40
N ASN A 28 10.37 -40.70 9.81
CA ASN A 28 10.72 -42.05 10.27
C ASN A 28 10.65 -42.19 11.80
N THR A 29 10.32 -41.11 12.52
CA THR A 29 10.24 -41.13 13.97
C THR A 29 8.92 -41.78 14.40
N PRO A 30 8.94 -42.81 15.26
CA PRO A 30 7.71 -43.37 15.80
C PRO A 30 6.97 -42.28 16.62
N LYS A 31 5.71 -42.04 16.27
CA LYS A 31 4.86 -41.00 16.86
C LYS A 31 3.80 -41.65 17.74
N SER A 32 3.54 -41.03 18.89
CA SER A 32 2.37 -41.39 19.70
C SER A 32 1.07 -40.96 19.02
N SER A 33 -0.06 -41.52 19.44
CA SER A 33 -1.40 -41.14 18.95
C SER A 33 -1.69 -39.65 19.15
N LEU A 34 -1.33 -39.11 20.32
CA LEU A 34 -1.46 -37.69 20.63
C LEU A 34 -0.63 -36.82 19.68
N ARG A 35 0.63 -37.20 19.43
CA ARG A 35 1.50 -36.46 18.53
C ARG A 35 0.98 -36.48 17.08
N THR A 36 0.46 -37.61 16.64
CA THR A 36 -0.16 -37.75 15.31
C THR A 36 -1.38 -36.83 15.16
N THR A 37 -2.20 -36.71 16.21
CA THR A 37 -3.37 -35.82 16.21
C THR A 37 -2.96 -34.34 16.12
N ILE A 38 -1.95 -33.94 16.90
CA ILE A 38 -1.41 -32.57 16.86
C ILE A 38 -0.81 -32.26 15.49
N GLU A 39 -0.08 -33.19 14.89
CA GLU A 39 0.50 -33.00 13.56
C GLU A 39 -0.56 -32.88 12.46
N ALA A 40 -1.65 -33.64 12.55
CA ALA A 40 -2.79 -33.50 11.64
C ALA A 40 -3.48 -32.13 11.81
N PHE A 41 -3.67 -31.66 13.04
CA PHE A 41 -4.19 -30.32 13.30
C PHE A 41 -3.28 -29.23 12.73
N ALA A 42 -1.97 -29.34 12.99
CA ALA A 42 -0.97 -28.39 12.49
C ALA A 42 -0.96 -28.35 10.96
N SER A 43 -0.99 -29.51 10.29
CA SER A 43 -1.08 -29.61 8.83
C SER A 43 -2.31 -28.89 8.29
N ASN A 44 -3.49 -29.19 8.81
CA ASN A 44 -4.74 -28.55 8.38
C ASN A 44 -4.70 -27.03 8.61
N MET A 45 -4.19 -26.59 9.77
CA MET A 45 -4.04 -25.16 10.06
C MET A 45 -3.08 -24.47 9.07
N THR A 46 -1.95 -25.10 8.73
CA THR A 46 -1.02 -24.53 7.74
C THR A 46 -1.66 -24.38 6.36
N TYR A 47 -2.51 -25.33 5.94
CA TYR A 47 -3.26 -25.20 4.69
C TYR A 47 -4.29 -24.06 4.75
N VAL A 48 -5.05 -23.95 5.85
CA VAL A 48 -6.01 -22.85 6.05
C VAL A 48 -5.31 -21.50 5.97
N LEU A 49 -4.15 -21.34 6.62
CA LEU A 49 -3.38 -20.10 6.61
C LEU A 49 -2.89 -19.73 5.20
N ILE A 50 -2.46 -20.71 4.40
CA ILE A 50 -2.09 -20.47 3.00
C ILE A 50 -3.29 -20.01 2.18
N TYR A 51 -4.43 -20.68 2.27
CA TYR A 51 -5.62 -20.29 1.51
C TYR A 51 -6.12 -18.91 1.92
N LEU A 52 -6.03 -18.57 3.21
CA LEU A 52 -6.32 -17.24 3.70
C LEU A 52 -5.32 -16.21 3.12
N GLY A 53 -4.03 -16.55 3.10
CA GLY A 53 -2.97 -15.72 2.50
C GLY A 53 -3.22 -15.41 1.02
N PHE A 54 -3.62 -16.40 0.23
CA PHE A 54 -3.99 -16.18 -1.17
C PHE A 54 -5.20 -15.25 -1.31
N SER A 55 -6.24 -15.46 -0.49
CA SER A 55 -7.44 -14.61 -0.50
C SER A 55 -7.12 -13.17 -0.12
N LEU A 56 -6.24 -12.97 0.86
CA LEU A 56 -5.76 -11.66 1.29
C LEU A 56 -4.85 -10.98 0.27
N THR A 57 -4.19 -11.74 -0.60
CA THR A 57 -3.35 -11.17 -1.66
C THR A 57 -4.20 -10.35 -2.64
N PHE A 58 -5.38 -10.86 -2.99
CA PHE A 58 -6.34 -10.12 -3.81
C PHE A 58 -6.82 -8.83 -3.10
N ALA A 59 -7.19 -8.92 -1.83
CA ALA A 59 -7.62 -7.75 -1.05
C ALA A 59 -6.50 -6.70 -0.91
N ASN A 60 -5.25 -7.15 -0.70
CA ASN A 60 -4.08 -6.29 -0.64
C ASN A 60 -3.81 -5.60 -1.97
N PHE A 61 -3.94 -6.32 -3.09
CA PHE A 61 -3.78 -5.74 -4.42
C PHE A 61 -4.87 -4.71 -4.72
N ALA A 62 -6.13 -5.02 -4.41
CA ALA A 62 -7.25 -4.09 -4.59
C ALA A 62 -7.04 -2.80 -3.78
N THR A 63 -6.65 -2.93 -2.50
CA THR A 63 -6.41 -1.78 -1.62
C THR A 63 -5.21 -0.97 -2.09
N SER A 64 -4.10 -1.64 -2.46
CA SER A 64 -2.90 -0.97 -2.95
C SER A 64 -3.15 -0.26 -4.29
N SER A 65 -3.95 -0.86 -5.17
CA SER A 65 -4.28 -0.29 -6.48
C SER A 65 -5.15 0.97 -6.34
N GLU A 66 -6.14 0.96 -5.46
CA GLU A 66 -6.99 2.13 -5.20
C GLU A 66 -6.18 3.29 -4.61
N ILE A 67 -5.33 3.01 -3.62
CA ILE A 67 -4.44 4.03 -3.03
C ILE A 67 -3.46 4.57 -4.07
N PHE A 68 -2.82 3.67 -4.82
CA PHE A 68 -1.90 4.06 -5.89
C PHE A 68 -2.58 4.92 -6.95
N ARG A 69 -3.81 4.57 -7.36
CA ARG A 69 -4.59 5.34 -8.33
C ARG A 69 -4.86 6.77 -7.82
N ARG A 70 -5.20 6.92 -6.54
CA ARG A 70 -5.43 8.23 -5.92
C ARG A 70 -4.14 9.05 -5.89
N GLU A 71 -3.03 8.46 -5.46
CA GLU A 71 -1.73 9.16 -5.43
C GLU A 71 -1.25 9.52 -6.83
N LEU A 72 -1.44 8.65 -7.82
CA LEU A 72 -1.09 8.92 -9.21
C LEU A 72 -1.91 10.10 -9.77
N LEU A 73 -3.22 10.13 -9.52
CA LEU A 73 -4.08 11.24 -9.93
C LEU A 73 -3.66 12.55 -9.27
N GLN A 74 -3.31 12.52 -7.98
CA GLN A 74 -2.81 13.71 -7.27
C GLN A 74 -1.46 14.18 -7.82
N LEU A 75 -0.54 13.28 -8.15
CA LEU A 75 0.75 13.62 -8.74
C LEU A 75 0.59 14.23 -10.14
N ILE A 76 -0.26 13.64 -10.98
CA ILE A 76 -0.56 14.15 -12.31
C ILE A 76 -1.20 15.53 -12.22
N GLN A 77 -2.23 15.71 -11.37
CA GLN A 77 -2.86 17.01 -11.16
C GLN A 77 -1.85 18.04 -10.67
N THR A 78 -1.02 17.70 -9.69
CA THR A 78 -0.04 18.63 -9.12
C THR A 78 1.04 19.01 -10.13
N LYS A 79 1.53 18.06 -10.95
CA LYS A 79 2.52 18.36 -12.00
C LYS A 79 1.94 19.15 -13.18
N ILE A 80 0.75 18.81 -13.63
CA ILE A 80 0.10 19.50 -14.76
C ILE A 80 -0.38 20.90 -14.35
N LEU A 81 -0.98 21.08 -13.16
CA LEU A 81 -1.35 22.42 -12.67
C LEU A 81 -0.13 23.30 -12.39
N ARG A 82 1.01 22.73 -11.95
CA ARG A 82 2.27 23.51 -11.80
C ARG A 82 2.97 23.82 -13.12
N GLN A 83 2.75 23.03 -14.18
CA GLN A 83 3.34 23.29 -15.51
C GLN A 83 2.52 24.25 -16.38
N ASN A 84 1.28 24.54 -15.99
CA ASN A 84 0.54 25.70 -16.47
C ASN A 84 0.46 26.77 -15.37
N PRO A 85 1.56 27.48 -15.03
CA PRO A 85 1.36 28.89 -14.81
C PRO A 85 0.94 29.43 -16.17
N THR A 86 -0.36 29.63 -16.37
CA THR A 86 -0.79 30.66 -17.31
C THR A 86 -0.06 31.92 -16.89
N HIS A 87 1.08 32.14 -17.55
CA HIS A 87 1.58 33.44 -17.91
C HIS A 87 0.43 34.08 -18.69
N VAL A 88 -0.54 34.64 -17.97
CA VAL A 88 -1.42 35.65 -18.53
C VAL A 88 -0.51 36.85 -18.73
N THR A 89 0.22 36.84 -19.85
CA THR A 89 0.60 38.09 -20.49
C THR A 89 -0.72 38.71 -20.91
N THR A 90 -1.29 39.55 -20.06
CA THR A 90 -2.12 40.63 -20.57
C THR A 90 -1.12 41.55 -21.27
N GLY A 91 -0.92 41.31 -22.56
CA GLY A 91 -0.17 42.20 -23.41
C GLY A 91 -0.80 43.59 -23.38
N GLY A 92 0.07 44.60 -23.30
CA GLY A 92 -0.21 45.94 -23.81
C GLY A 92 -1.16 46.79 -22.96
N GLY A 93 -0.63 47.39 -21.90
CA GLY A 93 -1.32 48.43 -21.15
C GLY A 93 -0.37 49.18 -20.22
N THR A 94 0.53 49.97 -20.80
CA THR A 94 1.40 50.90 -20.08
C THR A 94 0.53 51.80 -19.19
N THR A 95 0.51 51.53 -17.88
CA THR A 95 -0.06 52.47 -16.91
C THR A 95 1.09 53.10 -16.14
N VAL A 96 1.76 54.05 -16.79
CA VAL A 96 2.44 55.13 -16.10
C VAL A 96 1.36 56.14 -15.72
N ARG A 97 1.01 56.19 -14.44
CA ARG A 97 0.40 57.35 -13.77
C ARG A 97 0.60 57.11 -12.28
N GLY A 98 1.48 57.81 -11.60
CA GLY A 98 1.64 59.25 -11.67
C GLY A 98 1.07 59.79 -10.37
N LEU A 99 1.98 60.34 -9.57
CA LEU A 99 1.79 61.31 -8.49
C LEU A 99 0.35 61.61 -8.07
N ARG A 100 0.11 61.34 -6.78
CA ARG A 100 -0.64 62.16 -5.80
C ARG A 100 -1.06 63.54 -6.35
N PRO A 101 -2.36 63.86 -6.45
CA PRO A 101 -2.83 65.22 -6.33
C PRO A 101 -3.21 65.52 -4.88
N ASN A 102 -2.73 66.68 -4.48
CA ASN A 102 -3.04 67.43 -3.29
C ASN A 102 -4.33 68.19 -3.59
N ASP A 103 -5.46 67.75 -3.03
CA ASP A 103 -6.68 68.56 -3.03
C ASP A 103 -6.82 69.16 -1.63
N GLY A 104 -6.38 70.42 -1.54
CA GLY A 104 -6.85 71.34 -0.52
C GLY A 104 -8.20 71.92 -0.94
N ASP A 105 -8.82 72.56 0.05
CA ASP A 105 -9.98 73.46 0.00
C ASP A 105 -11.36 72.78 0.13
N GLU A 106 -11.78 72.56 1.38
CA GLU A 106 -12.92 73.25 2.04
C GLU A 106 -12.73 73.27 3.57
#